data_AF-A0A523Y1L2-F1
#
_entry.id   AF-A0A523Y1L2-F1
#
_cell.length_a   1.000
_cell.length_b   1.000
_cell.length_c   1.000
_cell.angle_alpha   90.00
_cell.angle_beta   90.00
_cell.angle_gamma   90.00
#
_symmetry.space_group_name_H-M   'P 1'
#
loop_
_entity.id
_entity.type
_entity.pdbx_description
1 polymer ?
#
loop_
_entity_poly.entity_id
_entity_poly.type
_entity_poly.pdbx_seq_one_letter_code
_entity_poly.pdbx_strand_id
1 'polypeptide(L)'
;MARKKIDETIRQKVIKAGASGLSMRKIAKEYGVSLSSVSRIVKEEGVPKAQQEVIPEKDRAERKKRIQGLEKRIAELEKKIFEIEASKR
;
A
#
# COMPACT_ATOMS: atom_id res chain seq x y z
N MET A 1 -24.41 25.09 0.65
CA MET A 1 -23.87 23.99 -0.18
C MET A 1 -24.39 22.66 0.37
N ALA A 2 -25.30 21.99 -0.35
CA ALA A 2 -25.84 20.70 0.07
C ALA A 2 -24.75 19.62 0.00
N ARG A 3 -24.36 19.08 1.15
CA ARG A 3 -23.40 17.98 1.21
C ARG A 3 -24.06 16.74 0.60
N LYS A 4 -23.58 16.31 -0.57
CA LYS A 4 -23.96 15.03 -1.18
C LYS A 4 -23.76 13.94 -0.14
N LYS A 5 -24.83 13.23 0.22
CA LYS A 5 -24.81 12.13 1.18
C LYS A 5 -23.78 11.12 0.66
N ILE A 6 -22.74 10.86 1.45
CA ILE A 6 -21.77 9.82 1.11
C ILE A 6 -22.56 8.52 0.99
N ASP A 7 -22.32 7.79 -0.09
CA ASP A 7 -22.96 6.51 -0.32
C ASP A 7 -22.63 5.56 0.84
N GLU A 8 -23.64 4.87 1.37
CA GLU A 8 -23.49 3.94 2.50
C GLU A 8 -22.47 2.84 2.17
N THR A 9 -22.39 2.47 0.89
CA THR A 9 -21.39 1.50 0.40
C THR A 9 -19.95 1.99 0.61
N ILE A 10 -19.71 3.29 0.42
CA ILE A 10 -18.40 3.91 0.61
C ILE A 10 -18.10 4.01 2.11
N ARG A 11 -19.11 4.32 2.93
CA ARG A 11 -18.99 4.37 4.39
C ARG A 11 -18.49 3.04 4.95
N GLN A 12 -19.11 1.92 4.55
CA GLN A 12 -18.69 0.59 4.98
C GLN A 12 -17.27 0.23 4.52
N LYS A 13 -16.87 0.61 3.30
CA LYS A 13 -15.51 0.39 2.81
C LYS A 13 -14.48 1.17 3.63
N VAL A 14 -14.79 2.43 3.98
CA VAL A 14 -13.94 3.26 4.83
C VAL A 14 -13.77 2.66 6.23
N ILE A 15 -14.84 2.12 6.83
CA ILE A 15 -14.79 1.47 8.14
C ILE A 15 -13.92 0.22 8.10
N LYS A 16 -14.12 -0.66 7.11
CA LYS A 16 -13.31 -1.88 6.92
C LYS A 16 -11.83 -1.54 6.73
N ALA A 17 -11.53 -0.55 5.90
CA ALA A 17 -10.16 -0.11 5.65
C ALA A 17 -9.53 0.56 6.89
N GLY A 18 -10.31 1.30 7.68
CA GLY A 18 -9.85 1.86 8.95
C GLY A 18 -9.54 0.76 9.97
N ALA A 19 -10.41 -0.24 10.08
CA ALA A 19 -10.23 -1.40 10.96
C ALA A 19 -9.04 -2.27 10.55
N SER A 20 -8.73 -2.35 9.25
CA SER A 20 -7.54 -3.05 8.75
C SER A 20 -6.22 -2.27 8.94
N GLY A 21 -6.25 -1.11 9.59
CA GLY A 21 -5.06 -0.31 9.87
C GLY A 21 -4.57 0.57 8.71
N LEU A 22 -5.35 0.71 7.63
CA LEU A 22 -4.96 1.59 6.52
C LEU A 22 -5.04 3.06 6.95
N SER A 23 -4.06 3.86 6.49
CA SER A 23 -4.04 5.29 6.79
C SER A 23 -5.24 6.00 6.17
N MET A 24 -5.85 6.93 6.89
CA MET A 24 -6.98 7.76 6.40
C MET A 24 -6.67 8.45 5.07
N ARG A 25 -5.40 8.82 4.81
CA ARG A 25 -4.97 9.46 3.56
C ARG A 25 -4.98 8.50 2.37
N LYS A 26 -4.56 7.24 2.57
CA LYS A 26 -4.69 6.19 1.55
C LYS A 26 -6.15 5.86 1.29
N ILE A 27 -6.96 5.68 2.34
CA ILE A 27 -8.41 5.43 2.24
C ILE A 27 -9.11 6.54 1.44
N ALA A 28 -8.81 7.81 1.76
CA ALA A 28 -9.34 8.96 1.04
C ALA A 28 -9.02 8.91 -0.48
N LYS A 29 -7.77 8.59 -0.83
CA LYS A 29 -7.33 8.47 -2.22
C LYS A 29 -7.97 7.28 -2.93
N GLU A 30 -8.07 6.14 -2.26
CA GLU A 30 -8.53 4.88 -2.82
C GLU A 30 -10.05 4.88 -3.09
N TYR A 31 -10.83 5.50 -2.20
CA TYR A 31 -12.29 5.57 -2.34
C TYR A 31 -12.80 6.92 -2.87
N GLY A 32 -11.91 7.86 -3.21
CA GLY A 32 -12.28 9.18 -3.73
C GLY A 32 -13.05 10.04 -2.73
N VAL A 33 -12.79 9.88 -1.44
CA VAL A 33 -13.50 10.55 -0.35
C VAL A 33 -12.61 11.61 0.28
N SER A 34 -13.20 12.73 0.72
CA SER A 34 -12.44 13.73 1.45
C SER A 34 -11.84 13.17 2.76
N LEU A 35 -10.63 13.61 3.10
CA LEU A 35 -9.97 13.21 4.36
C LEU A 35 -10.85 13.53 5.58
N SER A 36 -11.54 14.68 5.54
CA SER A 36 -12.45 15.14 6.59
C SER A 36 -13.63 14.17 6.80
N SER A 37 -14.18 13.65 5.69
CA SER A 37 -15.24 12.66 5.71
C SER A 37 -14.75 11.32 6.27
N VAL A 38 -13.58 10.86 5.84
CA VAL A 38 -12.95 9.64 6.37
C VAL A 38 -12.70 9.77 7.87
N SER A 39 -12.13 10.89 8.32
CA SER A 39 -11.88 11.14 9.73
C SER A 39 -13.16 11.16 10.56
N ARG A 40 -14.27 11.64 10.00
CA ARG A 40 -15.57 11.66 10.69
C ARG A 40 -16.13 10.26 10.83
N ILE A 41 -16.14 9.47 9.75
CA ILE A 41 -16.65 8.09 9.74
C ILE A 41 -15.87 7.21 10.72
N VAL A 42 -14.54 7.26 10.67
CA VAL A 42 -13.68 6.45 11.55
C VAL A 42 -13.87 6.82 13.03
N LYS A 43 -14.12 8.10 13.34
CA LYS A 43 -14.40 8.56 14.72
C LYS A 43 -15.80 8.15 15.20
N GLU A 44 -16.82 8.28 14.35
CA GLU A 44 -18.20 7.91 14.67
C GLU A 44 -18.34 6.42 14.97
N GLU A 45 -17.54 5.58 14.29
CA GLU A 45 -17.58 4.13 14.40
C GLU A 45 -16.63 3.55 15.45
N GLY A 46 -15.97 4.41 16.23
CA GLY A 46 -15.07 3.98 17.32
C GLY A 46 -13.87 3.16 16.86
N VAL A 47 -13.54 3.19 15.56
CA VAL A 47 -12.41 2.44 15.01
C VAL A 47 -11.12 3.01 15.65
N PRO A 48 -10.36 2.18 16.40
CA PRO A 48 -9.15 2.65 17.06
C PRO A 48 -8.22 3.26 16.02
N LYS A 49 -7.63 4.42 16.35
CA LYS A 49 -6.68 5.09 15.46
C LYS A 49 -5.63 4.05 15.06
N ALA A 50 -5.60 3.72 13.77
CA ALA A 50 -4.52 2.93 13.19
C ALA A 50 -3.22 3.66 13.55
N GLN A 51 -2.49 3.10 14.51
CA GLN A 51 -1.16 3.59 14.84
C GLN A 51 -0.37 3.44 13.54
N GLN A 52 0.22 4.55 13.11
CA GLN A 52 1.03 4.53 11.92
C GLN A 52 2.15 3.51 12.15
N GLU A 53 2.16 2.39 11.43
CA GLU A 53 3.44 1.86 10.99
C GLU A 53 3.98 2.87 9.98
N VAL A 54 4.59 3.94 10.53
CA VAL A 54 5.51 4.76 9.77
C VAL A 54 6.64 3.81 9.40
N ILE A 55 6.57 3.20 8.21
CA ILE A 55 7.76 2.58 7.64
C ILE A 55 8.75 3.73 7.51
N PRO A 56 9.83 3.75 8.31
CA PRO A 56 10.71 4.91 8.35
C PRO A 56 11.36 5.07 6.98
N GLU A 57 11.33 6.30 6.45
CA GLU A 57 11.84 6.66 5.13
C GLU A 57 13.33 6.29 4.93
N LYS A 58 14.06 6.10 6.04
CA LYS A 58 15.43 5.55 6.09
C LYS A 58 15.59 4.21 5.35
N ASP A 59 14.52 3.45 5.15
CA ASP A 59 14.55 2.20 4.40
C ASP A 59 14.62 2.36 2.88
N ARG A 60 14.34 3.54 2.30
CA ARG A 60 14.21 3.64 0.84
C ARG A 60 15.54 3.38 0.12
N ALA A 61 16.64 3.86 0.67
CA ALA A 61 17.98 3.63 0.12
C ALA A 61 18.40 2.16 0.27
N GLU A 62 18.10 1.55 1.41
CA GLU A 62 18.40 0.14 1.69
C GLU A 62 17.56 -0.80 0.80
N ARG A 63 16.27 -0.50 0.63
CA ARG A 63 15.38 -1.20 -0.32
C ARG A 63 15.89 -1.07 -1.75
N LYS A 64 16.33 0.11 -2.17
CA LYS A 64 16.93 0.30 -3.51
C LYS A 64 18.19 -0.56 -3.69
N LYS A 65 19.09 -0.60 -2.70
CA LYS A 65 20.28 -1.46 -2.74
C LYS A 65 19.89 -2.94 -2.81
N ARG A 66 18.88 -3.37 -2.05
CA ARG A 66 18.38 -4.74 -2.07
C ARG A 66 17.78 -5.12 -3.41
N ILE A 67 16.98 -4.23 -4.02
CA ILE A 67 16.41 -4.42 -5.35
C ILE A 67 17.53 -4.56 -6.39
N GLN A 68 18.51 -3.65 -6.40
CA GLN A 68 19.64 -3.73 -7.33
C GLN A 68 20.47 -5.02 -7.17
N GLY A 69 20.64 -5.50 -5.93
CA GLY A 69 21.34 -6.77 -5.68
C GLY A 69 20.57 -7.97 -6.24
N LEU A 70 19.25 -7.98 -6.09
CA LEU A 70 18.39 -9.04 -6.65
C LEU A 70 18.40 -9.02 -8.18
N GLU A 71 18.32 -7.84 -8.80
CA GLU A 71 18.38 -7.69 -10.26
C GLU A 71 19.69 -8.24 -10.84
N LYS A 72 20.84 -7.95 -10.20
CA LYS A 72 22.12 -8.53 -10.62
C LYS A 72 22.14 -10.05 -10.52
N ARG A 73 21.63 -10.60 -9.42
CA ARG A 73 21.58 -12.06 -9.21
C ARG A 73 20.64 -12.74 -10.21
N ILE A 74 19.54 -12.10 -10.58
CA ILE A 74 18.65 -12.60 -11.63
C ILE A 74 19.40 -12.67 -12.97
N ALA A 75 20.08 -11.59 -13.36
CA ALA A 75 20.85 -11.58 -14.61
C ALA A 75 21.96 -12.65 -14.66
N GLU A 76 22.65 -12.90 -13.54
CA GLU A 76 23.64 -13.98 -13.43
C GLU A 76 23.01 -15.36 -13.56
N LEU A 77 21.84 -15.58 -12.96
CA LEU A 77 21.12 -16.85 -13.06
C LEU A 77 20.59 -17.08 -14.48
N GLU A 78 20.06 -16.05 -15.13
CA GLU A 78 19.62 -16.10 -16.52
C GLU A 78 20.78 -16.47 -17.45
N LYS A 79 21.96 -15.87 -17.26
CA LYS A 79 23.16 -16.24 -18.02
C LYS A 79 23.57 -17.69 -17.81
N LYS A 80 23.54 -18.18 -16.57
CA LYS A 80 23.85 -19.60 -16.26
C LYS A 80 22.86 -20.56 -16.89
N ILE A 81 21.56 -20.22 -16.87
CA ILE A 81 20.52 -21.03 -17.53
C ILE A 81 20.82 -21.09 -19.03
N PHE A 82 21.10 -19.94 -19.65
CA PHE A 82 21.44 -19.89 -21.08
C PHE A 82 22.67 -20.74 -21.44
N GLU A 83 23.74 -20.68 -20.64
CA GLU A 83 24.95 -21.50 -20.86
C GLU A 83 24.65 -23.00 -20.70
N ILE A 84 23.84 -23.38 -19.70
CA ILE A 84 23.42 -24.77 -19.48
C ILE A 84 22.53 -25.26 -20.63
N GLU A 85 21.60 -24.43 -21.11
CA GLU A 85 20.73 -24.75 -22.24
C GLU A 85 21.52 -24.87 -23.56
N ALA A 86 22.50 -24.00 -23.79
CA ALA A 86 23.40 -24.07 -24.93
C ALA A 86 24.29 -25.32 -24.88
N SER A 87 24.70 -25.75 -23.69
CA SER A 87 25.52 -26.96 -23.49
C SER A 87 24.71 -28.26 -23.56
N LYS A 88 23.37 -28.18 -23.56
CA LYS A 88 22.45 -29.33 -23.70
C LYS A 88 21.99 -29.56 -25.15
N ARG A 89 22.40 -28.71 -26.10
CA ARG A 89 22.28 -28.93 -27.55
C ARG A 89 23.53 -29.62 -28.07
#